data_AF-A0A1N7E1N5-F1
#
_entry.id   AF-A0A1N7E1N5-F1
#
_cell.length_a   1.000
_cell.length_b   1.000
_cell.length_c   1.000
_cell.angle_alpha   90.00
_cell.angle_beta   90.00
_cell.angle_gamma   90.00
#
_symmetry.space_group_name_H-M   'P 1'
#
loop_
_entity.id
_entity.type
_entity.pdbx_description
1 polymer ?
#
loop_
_entity_poly.entity_id
_entity_poly.type
_entity_poly.pdbx_seq_one_letter_code
_entity_poly.pdbx_strand_id
1 'polypeptide(L)'
;MSIPAHSRQTLTSALHVVESNEMTRTLTLPNGDDVAEGDIILYNGYPYRVKFVDGDEYEFELSPLYWGNGGMDIPFTDREALVDQWEADSRGTLTSSEWRQWLQEARHDSHFSDAELDEIARELRINENLLERLRRVFRR
;
A
#
# COMPACT_ATOMS: atom_id res chain seq x y z
N MET A 1 53.88 -19.60 24.24
CA MET A 1 52.82 -19.97 23.27
C MET A 1 51.61 -20.44 24.04
N SER A 2 50.42 -20.10 23.55
CA SER A 2 49.07 -20.47 24.04
C SER A 2 48.42 -19.49 25.04
N ILE A 3 47.66 -18.57 24.46
CA ILE A 3 46.57 -17.80 25.09
C ILE A 3 45.30 -18.65 24.95
N PRO A 4 44.50 -18.88 26.00
CA PRO A 4 43.10 -19.20 25.84
C PRO A 4 42.23 -17.95 26.05
N ALA A 5 41.36 -17.75 25.06
CA ALA A 5 40.30 -16.77 25.02
C ALA A 5 39.13 -17.16 25.94
N HIS A 6 38.55 -16.20 26.65
CA HIS A 6 37.10 -15.96 26.76
C HIS A 6 36.79 -15.04 27.93
N SER A 7 36.27 -13.85 27.62
CA SER A 7 35.14 -13.21 28.32
C SER A 7 34.98 -11.79 27.77
N ARG A 8 34.44 -11.68 26.57
CA ARG A 8 33.81 -10.44 26.11
C ARG A 8 32.34 -10.51 26.56
N GLN A 9 32.07 -9.98 27.76
CA GLN A 9 30.71 -9.58 28.10
C GLN A 9 30.45 -8.24 27.40
N THR A 10 29.93 -8.31 26.17
CA THR A 10 29.28 -7.17 25.53
C THR A 10 27.91 -7.00 26.19
N LEU A 11 27.82 -6.00 27.07
CA LEU A 11 26.56 -5.41 27.50
C LEU A 11 25.87 -4.80 26.28
N THR A 12 25.02 -5.58 25.61
CA THR A 12 24.03 -5.08 24.64
C THR A 12 22.70 -5.07 25.36
N SER A 13 22.21 -3.89 25.75
CA SER A 13 20.78 -3.64 25.99
C SER A 13 20.57 -2.12 26.06
N ALA A 14 20.93 -1.45 24.98
CA ALA A 14 20.28 -0.22 24.57
C ALA A 14 19.38 -0.62 23.40
N LEU A 15 18.08 -0.74 23.65
CA LEU A 15 17.06 -0.26 22.73
C LEU A 15 15.76 -0.15 23.52
N HIS A 16 15.28 1.07 23.59
CA HIS A 16 13.95 1.42 24.04
C HIS A 16 12.92 0.50 23.38
N VAL A 17 12.09 -0.11 24.22
CA VAL A 17 10.75 -0.56 23.86
C VAL A 17 9.99 0.65 23.31
N VAL A 18 10.02 0.79 21.99
CA VAL A 18 8.90 1.32 21.21
C VAL A 18 8.48 0.20 20.26
N GLU A 19 8.20 -0.96 20.86
CA GLU A 19 7.15 -1.83 20.31
C GLU A 19 5.85 -1.05 20.51
N SER A 20 5.58 -0.10 19.62
CA SER A 20 4.20 0.22 19.29
C SER A 20 3.60 -1.12 18.93
N ASN A 21 2.78 -1.64 19.82
CA ASN A 21 1.89 -2.76 19.58
C ASN A 21 0.85 -2.25 18.58
N GLU A 22 1.30 -1.95 17.35
CA GLU A 22 0.48 -1.76 16.17
C GLU A 22 -0.22 -3.10 16.03
N MET A 23 -1.38 -3.24 16.68
CA MET A 23 -2.30 -4.29 16.30
C MET A 23 -2.46 -4.12 14.81
N THR A 24 -1.95 -5.05 14.01
CA THR A 24 -2.08 -5.01 12.55
C THR A 24 -3.56 -5.14 12.28
N ARG A 25 -4.26 -4.01 12.31
CA ARG A 25 -5.67 -3.91 11.96
C ARG A 25 -5.76 -4.34 10.51
N THR A 26 -6.70 -5.23 10.27
CA THR A 26 -6.94 -5.81 8.96
C THR A 26 -8.38 -5.54 8.60
N LEU A 27 -8.59 -5.23 7.33
CA LEU A 27 -9.89 -5.00 6.73
C LEU A 27 -10.11 -6.08 5.67
N THR A 28 -11.15 -6.89 5.85
CA THR A 28 -11.57 -7.84 4.83
C THR A 28 -12.43 -7.12 3.80
N LEU A 29 -11.94 -7.00 2.57
CA LEU A 29 -12.63 -6.38 1.47
C LEU A 29 -13.85 -7.21 1.01
N PRO A 30 -14.79 -6.64 0.24
CA PRO A 30 -15.96 -7.37 -0.27
C PRO A 30 -15.61 -8.53 -1.22
N ASN A 31 -14.45 -8.48 -1.88
CA ASN A 31 -13.93 -9.56 -2.72
C ASN A 31 -13.30 -10.73 -1.92
N GLY A 32 -13.17 -10.58 -0.59
CA GLY A 32 -12.60 -11.58 0.32
C GLY A 32 -11.11 -11.41 0.61
N ASP A 33 -10.44 -10.41 0.04
CA ASP A 33 -9.04 -10.11 0.35
C ASP A 33 -8.92 -9.42 1.72
N ASP A 34 -7.86 -9.71 2.46
CA ASP A 34 -7.51 -8.98 3.68
C ASP A 34 -6.41 -7.97 3.39
N VAL A 35 -6.62 -6.72 3.84
CA VAL A 35 -5.66 -5.63 3.69
C VAL A 35 -5.32 -5.00 5.03
N ALA A 36 -4.09 -4.52 5.17
CA ALA A 36 -3.58 -3.85 6.34
C ALA A 36 -3.40 -2.34 6.11
N GLU A 37 -2.99 -1.63 7.15
CA GLU A 37 -2.69 -0.21 7.03
C GLU A 37 -1.58 0.03 5.99
N GLY A 38 -1.79 1.00 5.13
CA GLY A 38 -0.84 1.35 4.07
C GLY A 38 -0.95 0.51 2.79
N ASP A 39 -1.74 -0.58 2.80
CA ASP A 39 -2.00 -1.35 1.59
C ASP A 39 -2.79 -0.54 0.56
N ILE A 40 -2.57 -0.86 -0.72
CA ILE A 40 -3.13 -0.12 -1.85
C ILE A 40 -4.16 -1.01 -2.55
N ILE A 41 -5.37 -0.49 -2.68
CA ILE A 41 -6.51 -1.18 -3.30
C ILE A 41 -7.05 -0.37 -4.47
N LEU A 42 -7.66 -1.04 -5.45
CA LEU A 42 -8.47 -0.41 -6.47
C LEU A 42 -9.92 -0.33 -5.99
N TYR A 43 -10.38 0.89 -5.71
CA TYR A 43 -11.74 1.20 -5.28
C TYR A 43 -12.37 2.21 -6.25
N ASN A 44 -13.55 1.90 -6.76
CA ASN A 44 -14.30 2.67 -7.76
C ASN A 44 -13.42 3.15 -8.93
N GLY A 45 -12.61 2.24 -9.48
CA GLY A 45 -11.74 2.52 -10.63
C GLY A 45 -10.47 3.32 -10.31
N TYR A 46 -10.23 3.68 -9.05
CA TYR A 46 -9.09 4.52 -8.64
C TYR A 46 -8.25 3.87 -7.51
N PRO A 47 -6.91 4.06 -7.49
CA PRO A 47 -6.06 3.53 -6.44
C PRO A 47 -6.13 4.32 -5.13
N TYR A 48 -6.46 3.64 -4.04
CA TYR A 48 -6.51 4.19 -2.69
C TYR A 48 -5.60 3.43 -1.73
N ARG A 49 -5.04 4.14 -0.75
CA ARG A 49 -4.32 3.59 0.39
C ARG A 49 -5.27 3.47 1.59
N VAL A 50 -5.24 2.31 2.25
CA VAL A 50 -5.99 2.08 3.48
C VAL A 50 -5.30 2.76 4.65
N LYS A 51 -6.05 3.51 5.45
CA LYS A 51 -5.60 4.07 6.72
C LYS A 51 -6.60 3.73 7.81
N PHE A 52 -6.16 3.16 8.91
CA PHE A 52 -7.03 2.99 10.08
C PHE A 52 -6.99 4.27 10.91
N VAL A 53 -8.15 4.68 11.44
CA VAL A 53 -8.24 5.87 12.29
C VAL A 53 -8.72 5.48 13.68
N ASP A 54 -8.20 6.16 14.70
CA ASP A 54 -8.57 5.94 16.10
C ASP A 54 -9.73 6.85 16.51
N GLY A 55 -10.81 6.85 15.71
CA GLY A 55 -12.02 7.63 15.96
C GLY A 55 -13.19 6.76 16.43
N ASP A 56 -14.13 7.36 17.16
CA ASP A 56 -15.39 6.71 17.51
C ASP A 56 -16.41 6.72 16.35
N GLU A 57 -16.19 7.57 15.34
CA GLU A 57 -17.10 7.78 14.20
C GLU A 57 -16.73 6.93 12.97
N TYR A 58 -15.44 6.72 12.73
CA TYR A 58 -14.92 6.00 11.57
C TYR A 58 -13.86 4.99 12.01
N GLU A 59 -13.86 3.82 11.38
CA GLU A 59 -12.88 2.77 11.66
C GLU A 59 -11.65 2.89 10.73
N PHE A 60 -11.86 3.32 9.49
CA PHE A 60 -10.81 3.52 8.50
C PHE A 60 -11.19 4.53 7.43
N GLU A 61 -10.20 4.96 6.67
CA GLU A 61 -10.31 5.89 5.56
C GLU A 61 -9.56 5.36 4.34
N LEU A 62 -10.07 5.67 3.15
CA LEU A 62 -9.39 5.42 1.89
C LEU A 62 -8.79 6.72 1.36
N SER A 63 -7.47 6.78 1.30
CA SER A 63 -6.72 7.94 0.81
C SER A 63 -6.31 7.77 -0.64
N PRO A 64 -6.70 8.67 -1.56
CA PRO A 64 -6.30 8.56 -2.95
C PRO A 64 -4.77 8.64 -3.08
N LEU A 65 -4.17 7.81 -3.94
CA LEU A 65 -2.72 7.81 -4.15
C LEU A 65 -2.21 9.13 -4.73
N TYR A 66 -2.99 9.77 -5.60
CA TYR A 66 -2.64 11.05 -6.18
C TYR A 66 -3.87 11.88 -6.51
N TRP A 67 -4.09 12.99 -5.82
CA TRP A 67 -5.12 13.92 -6.27
C TRP A 67 -4.64 15.34 -6.02
N GLY A 68 -3.74 15.81 -6.89
CA GLY A 68 -3.29 17.20 -7.00
C GLY A 68 -3.44 18.07 -5.75
N ASN A 69 -2.71 17.74 -4.67
CA ASN A 69 -2.70 18.46 -3.37
C ASN A 69 -4.05 18.63 -2.62
N GLY A 70 -5.11 17.91 -2.99
CA GLY A 70 -6.46 18.11 -2.44
C GLY A 70 -7.33 16.86 -2.34
N GLY A 71 -6.73 15.66 -2.32
CA GLY A 71 -7.50 14.42 -2.12
C GLY A 71 -8.24 14.43 -0.80
N MET A 72 -9.57 14.28 -0.85
CA MET A 72 -10.36 14.01 0.34
C MET A 72 -10.27 12.52 0.63
N ASP A 73 -9.71 12.19 1.78
CA ASP A 73 -9.78 10.85 2.35
C ASP A 73 -11.28 10.47 2.48
N ILE A 74 -11.64 9.25 2.08
CA ILE A 74 -13.03 8.77 2.14
C ILE A 74 -13.19 7.98 3.43
N PRO A 75 -13.96 8.50 4.41
CA PRO A 75 -14.12 7.82 5.67
C PRO A 75 -15.20 6.73 5.61
N PHE A 76 -14.96 5.63 6.33
CA PHE A 76 -15.89 4.52 6.49
C PHE A 76 -16.12 4.24 7.97
N THR A 77 -17.39 4.13 8.37
CA THR A 77 -17.75 3.81 9.76
C THR A 77 -17.27 2.43 10.14
N ASP A 78 -17.35 1.49 9.19
CA ASP A 78 -17.05 0.07 9.36
C ASP A 78 -17.00 -0.63 7.99
N ARG A 79 -16.77 -1.96 8.02
CA ARG A 79 -16.77 -2.81 6.82
C ARG A 79 -18.12 -2.86 6.09
N GLU A 80 -19.25 -2.83 6.77
CA GLU A 80 -20.57 -2.86 6.12
C GLU A 80 -20.78 -1.61 5.27
N ALA A 81 -20.35 -0.44 5.77
CA ALA A 81 -20.37 0.80 5.00
C ALA A 81 -19.52 0.75 3.72
N LEU A 82 -18.41 0.00 3.73
CA LEU A 82 -17.61 -0.26 2.52
C LEU A 82 -18.31 -1.20 1.56
N VAL A 83 -18.95 -2.26 2.06
CA VAL A 83 -19.72 -3.21 1.24
C VAL A 83 -20.86 -2.48 0.51
N ASP A 84 -21.56 -1.59 1.19
CA ASP A 84 -22.68 -0.82 0.62
C ASP A 84 -22.24 0.13 -0.50
N GLN A 85 -21.00 0.62 -0.47
CA GLN A 85 -20.44 1.53 -1.47
C GLN A 85 -19.54 0.82 -2.49
N TRP A 86 -19.43 -0.51 -2.43
CA TRP A 86 -18.56 -1.28 -3.32
C TRP A 86 -19.14 -1.40 -4.73
N GLU A 87 -18.67 -0.57 -5.66
CA GLU A 87 -19.14 -0.60 -7.05
C GLU A 87 -18.41 -1.63 -7.91
N ALA A 88 -18.92 -1.86 -9.13
CA ALA A 88 -18.40 -2.86 -10.06
C ALA A 88 -16.94 -2.58 -10.51
N ASP A 89 -16.51 -1.32 -10.47
CA ASP A 89 -15.14 -0.91 -10.81
C ASP A 89 -14.16 -1.07 -9.63
N SER A 90 -14.65 -1.47 -8.45
CA SER A 90 -13.82 -1.86 -7.32
C SER A 90 -13.31 -3.29 -7.48
N ARG A 91 -11.99 -3.46 -7.36
CA ARG A 91 -11.34 -4.78 -7.53
C ARG A 91 -10.52 -5.20 -6.31
N GLY A 92 -10.33 -4.32 -5.34
CA GLY A 92 -9.57 -4.60 -4.12
C GLY A 92 -8.07 -4.68 -4.38
N THR A 93 -7.40 -5.68 -3.84
CA THR A 93 -5.95 -5.81 -4.06
C THR A 93 -5.66 -6.22 -5.49
N LEU A 94 -4.66 -5.61 -6.10
CA LEU A 94 -4.16 -6.01 -7.42
C LEU A 94 -2.70 -6.45 -7.31
N THR A 95 -2.35 -7.47 -8.07
CA THR A 95 -0.95 -7.85 -8.24
C THR A 95 -0.19 -6.75 -8.99
N SER A 96 1.14 -6.74 -8.89
CA SER A 96 1.96 -5.76 -9.63
C SER A 96 1.77 -5.82 -11.15
N SER A 97 1.35 -6.95 -11.70
CA SER A 97 1.06 -7.10 -13.12
C SER A 97 -0.30 -6.51 -13.50
N GLU A 98 -1.31 -6.69 -12.64
CA GLU A 98 -2.63 -6.07 -12.82
C GLU A 98 -2.55 -4.55 -12.67
N TRP A 99 -1.78 -4.05 -11.70
CA TRP A 99 -1.52 -2.61 -11.60
C TRP A 99 -0.81 -2.03 -12.84
N ARG A 100 0.12 -2.78 -13.45
CA ARG A 100 0.75 -2.37 -14.71
C ARG A 100 -0.25 -2.32 -15.86
N GLN A 101 -1.16 -3.29 -15.92
CA GLN A 101 -2.22 -3.31 -16.91
C GLN A 101 -3.17 -2.13 -16.69
N TRP A 102 -3.59 -1.89 -15.45
CA TRP A 102 -4.44 -0.74 -15.11
C TRP A 102 -3.77 0.58 -15.51
N LEU A 103 -2.48 0.77 -15.23
CA LEU A 103 -1.76 1.98 -15.65
C LEU A 103 -1.75 2.14 -17.19
N GLN A 104 -1.60 1.05 -17.95
CA GLN A 104 -1.66 1.10 -19.41
C GLN A 104 -3.06 1.48 -19.91
N GLU A 105 -4.10 0.90 -19.32
CA GLU A 105 -5.50 1.22 -19.65
C GLU A 105 -5.82 2.68 -19.28
N ALA A 106 -5.42 3.14 -18.09
CA ALA A 106 -5.63 4.49 -17.60
C ALA A 106 -4.92 5.56 -18.45
N ARG A 107 -3.76 5.24 -19.06
CA ARG A 107 -3.08 6.15 -20.01
C ARG A 107 -3.88 6.41 -21.29
N HIS A 108 -4.83 5.54 -21.62
CA HIS A 108 -5.73 5.73 -22.75
C HIS A 108 -7.06 6.39 -22.35
N ASP A 109 -7.27 6.65 -21.05
CA ASP A 109 -8.46 7.32 -20.53
C ASP A 109 -8.19 8.82 -20.34
N SER A 110 -9.05 9.65 -20.93
CA SER A 110 -8.98 11.11 -20.85
C SER A 110 -9.23 11.69 -19.45
N HIS A 111 -9.75 10.90 -18.50
CA HIS A 111 -9.94 11.32 -17.11
C HIS A 111 -8.62 11.48 -16.37
N PHE A 112 -7.58 10.76 -16.77
CA PHE A 112 -6.28 10.79 -16.12
C PHE A 112 -5.30 11.64 -16.92
N SER A 113 -4.48 12.42 -16.21
CA SER A 113 -3.35 13.10 -16.82
C SER A 113 -2.09 12.23 -16.77
N ASP A 114 -1.18 12.38 -17.75
CA ASP A 114 0.09 11.65 -17.75
C ASP A 114 0.90 11.89 -16.47
N ALA A 115 0.90 13.13 -15.96
CA ALA A 115 1.62 13.50 -14.74
C ALA A 115 1.07 12.82 -13.48
N GLU A 116 -0.26 12.66 -13.42
CA GLU A 116 -0.93 11.91 -12.37
C GLU A 116 -0.55 10.43 -12.40
N LEU A 117 -0.65 9.80 -13.57
CA LEU A 117 -0.32 8.39 -13.73
C LEU A 117 1.16 8.10 -13.43
N ASP A 118 2.04 9.04 -13.75
CA ASP A 118 3.47 8.95 -13.41
C ASP A 118 3.72 9.04 -11.90
N GLU A 119 2.90 9.75 -11.12
CA GLU A 119 3.01 9.76 -9.65
C GLU A 119 2.41 8.50 -9.03
N ILE A 120 1.24 8.07 -9.51
CA ILE A 120 0.62 6.80 -9.08
C ILE A 120 1.57 5.63 -9.33
N ALA A 121 2.22 5.57 -10.50
CA ALA A 121 3.21 4.56 -10.82
C ALA A 121 4.41 4.57 -9.85
N ARG A 122 4.85 5.76 -9.42
CA ARG A 122 5.92 5.93 -8.43
C ARG A 122 5.50 5.42 -7.04
N GLU A 123 4.31 5.76 -6.57
CA GLU A 123 3.76 5.30 -5.29
C GLU A 123 3.54 3.78 -5.25
N LEU A 124 3.01 3.20 -6.34
CA LEU A 124 2.91 1.75 -6.51
C LEU A 124 4.28 1.05 -6.58
N ARG A 125 5.38 1.82 -6.64
CA ARG A 125 6.75 1.37 -6.93
C ARG A 125 6.86 0.61 -8.26
N ILE A 126 5.86 0.76 -9.12
CA ILE A 126 5.81 0.25 -10.47
C ILE A 126 6.54 1.25 -11.33
N ASN A 127 7.86 1.27 -11.15
CA ASN A 127 8.73 1.89 -12.12
C ASN A 127 8.90 0.89 -13.26
N GLU A 128 8.50 1.28 -14.47
CA GLU A 128 8.79 0.50 -15.69
C GLU A 128 10.29 0.11 -15.77
N ASN A 129 11.15 0.95 -15.17
CA ASN A 129 12.60 0.76 -15.08
C ASN A 129 13.07 -0.38 -14.14
N LEU A 130 12.32 -0.77 -13.10
CA LEU A 130 12.79 -1.80 -12.16
C LEU A 130 12.72 -3.21 -12.76
N LEU A 131 11.71 -3.47 -13.58
CA LEU A 131 11.56 -4.75 -14.29
C LEU A 131 12.58 -4.89 -15.41
N GLU A 132 12.91 -3.82 -16.12
CA GLU A 132 14.04 -3.83 -17.08
C GLU A 132 15.38 -4.07 -16.37
N ARG A 133 15.57 -3.47 -15.19
CA ARG A 133 16.79 -3.63 -14.38
C ARG A 133 16.93 -5.04 -13.80
N LEU A 134 15.82 -5.66 -13.38
CA LEU A 134 15.79 -7.06 -12.95
C LEU A 134 16.00 -8.02 -14.13
N ARG A 135 15.39 -7.78 -15.29
CA ARG A 135 15.58 -8.62 -16.50
C ARG A 135 17.03 -8.60 -17.01
N ARG A 136 17.77 -7.52 -16.79
CA ARG A 136 19.21 -7.41 -17.08
C ARG A 136 20.08 -8.24 -16.13
N VAL A 137 19.66 -8.41 -14.88
CA VAL A 137 20.41 -9.17 -13.86
C VAL A 137 20.23 -10.69 -14.04
N PHE A 138 19.06 -11.14 -14.48
CA PHE A 138 18.75 -12.57 -14.68
C PHE A 138 19.10 -13.11 -16.08
N ARG A 139 19.79 -12.35 -16.92
CA ARG A 139 20.25 -12.77 -18.27
C ARG A 139 21.78 -12.86 -18.37
N ARG A 140 22.43 -13.36 -17.32
CA ARG A 140 23.87 -13.66 -17.33
C ARG A 140 24.14 -15.09 -16.92
#